data_AF-A0A1H1M536-F1
#
_entry.id   AF-A0A1H1M536-F1
#
_cell.length_a   1.000
_cell.length_b   1.000
_cell.length_c   1.000
_cell.angle_alpha   90.00
_cell.angle_beta   90.00
_cell.angle_gamma   90.00
#
_symmetry.space_group_name_H-M   'P 1'
#
loop_
_entity.id
_entity.type
_entity.pdbx_description
1 polymer ?
#
loop_
_entity_poly.entity_id
_entity_poly.type
_entity_poly.pdbx_seq_one_letter_code
_entity_poly.pdbx_strand_id
1 'polypeptide(L)'
;MKKSLIFLLLLALILPKNIQSQNEGEAIAAVAGGLLAIGAGVAAVEQMKEQAELTATQWLLSNHPEFESFSLKTIDFDGKKLKDISSASVITFKIQEFIPEDKPELNGDKRILLGFTSYGWINEYGINFEKVDWHLIDSKEWMNMMVAYSKVSSGQKNDSEIREVLKEGKIVNRGVKGKRGMEIPFFKLEGDMYLVTDYSPKMKLVYNERSLGIFLKNTNDLVQISRGGIIEIHEFFFEET
;
A
#
# COMPACT_ATOMS: atom_id res chain seq x y z
N MET A 1 -46.18 47.79 14.66
CA MET A 1 -45.92 46.69 13.69
C MET A 1 -44.63 45.91 14.02
N LYS A 2 -44.45 45.36 15.24
CA LYS A 2 -43.28 44.51 15.59
C LYS A 2 -43.57 43.35 16.55
N LYS A 3 -44.80 43.18 17.06
CA LYS A 3 -45.15 42.09 18.01
C LYS A 3 -45.87 40.91 17.36
N SER A 4 -46.46 41.08 16.18
CA SER A 4 -47.13 39.99 15.43
C SER A 4 -46.15 39.09 14.66
N LEU A 5 -44.92 39.57 14.40
CA LEU A 5 -43.89 38.79 13.71
C LEU A 5 -43.23 37.75 14.64
N ILE A 6 -43.21 38.02 15.95
CA ILE A 6 -42.59 37.16 16.97
C ILE A 6 -43.48 35.94 17.27
N PHE A 7 -44.81 36.11 17.15
CA PHE A 7 -45.76 35.01 17.37
C PHE A 7 -45.74 33.97 16.23
N LEU A 8 -45.41 34.40 15.00
CA LEU A 8 -45.25 33.48 13.87
C LEU A 8 -43.95 32.65 13.97
N LEU A 9 -42.89 33.20 14.58
CA LEU A 9 -41.62 32.48 14.78
C LEU A 9 -41.69 31.43 15.89
N LEU A 10 -42.54 31.62 16.90
CA LEU A 10 -42.70 30.70 18.03
C LEU A 10 -43.61 29.49 17.70
N LEU A 11 -44.53 29.61 16.74
CA LEU A 11 -45.37 28.48 16.31
C LEU A 11 -44.60 27.42 15.50
N ALA A 12 -43.46 27.78 14.90
CA ALA A 12 -42.62 26.84 14.14
C ALA A 12 -41.86 25.84 15.03
N LEU A 13 -41.80 26.07 16.35
CA LEU A 13 -41.03 25.26 17.30
C LEU A 13 -41.84 24.11 17.93
N ILE A 14 -43.14 23.98 17.65
CA ILE A 14 -44.03 23.03 18.37
C ILE A 14 -44.69 21.99 17.42
N LEU A 15 -44.23 21.84 16.18
CA LEU A 15 -44.71 20.73 15.34
C LEU A 15 -43.99 19.42 15.69
N PRO A 16 -44.72 18.31 15.92
CA PRO A 16 -44.11 17.02 16.16
C PRO A 16 -43.37 16.54 14.90
N LYS A 17 -42.11 16.14 15.07
CA LYS A 17 -41.30 15.47 14.03
C LYS A 17 -41.81 14.03 13.85
N ASN A 18 -42.94 13.87 13.17
CA ASN A 18 -43.40 12.55 12.74
C ASN A 18 -42.82 12.24 11.36
N ILE A 19 -41.78 11.40 11.38
CA ILE A 19 -41.51 10.26 10.52
C ILE A 19 -42.40 10.18 9.27
N GLN A 20 -41.83 10.52 8.12
CA GLN A 20 -42.16 9.89 6.85
C GLN A 20 -40.91 9.17 6.35
N SER A 21 -41.01 7.85 6.31
CA SER A 21 -40.08 6.97 5.62
C SER A 21 -40.15 7.24 4.11
N GLN A 22 -39.01 7.47 3.47
CA GLN A 22 -38.42 6.55 2.48
C GLN A 22 -37.23 7.18 1.75
N ASN A 23 -36.26 6.30 1.50
CA ASN A 23 -35.16 6.33 0.53
C ASN A 23 -33.86 7.05 0.91
N GLU A 24 -32.87 6.20 1.22
CA GLU A 24 -31.45 6.28 0.89
C GLU A 24 -30.86 7.69 0.69
N GLY A 25 -30.25 8.22 1.77
CA GLY A 25 -29.49 9.45 1.69
C GLY A 25 -29.25 10.09 3.04
N GLU A 26 -28.05 9.86 3.57
CA GLU A 26 -27.33 10.66 4.56
C GLU A 26 -27.86 10.77 6.00
N ALA A 27 -26.93 10.46 6.92
CA ALA A 27 -26.65 11.15 8.18
C ALA A 27 -26.73 10.25 9.42
N ILE A 28 -25.75 9.35 9.56
CA ILE A 28 -25.30 8.91 10.89
C ILE A 28 -23.91 9.49 11.10
N ALA A 29 -23.89 10.59 11.85
CA ALA A 29 -22.68 11.23 12.34
C ALA A 29 -22.10 10.45 13.53
N ALA A 30 -20.78 10.53 13.64
CA ALA A 30 -19.98 10.40 14.85
C ALA A 30 -19.65 8.97 15.35
N VAL A 31 -18.58 8.38 14.84
CA VAL A 31 -17.41 7.96 15.63
C VAL A 31 -16.14 8.12 14.76
N ALA A 32 -15.18 8.92 15.23
CA ALA A 32 -13.79 9.08 14.78
C ALA A 32 -13.41 8.71 13.32
N GLY A 33 -13.31 9.72 12.44
CA GLY A 33 -12.55 9.60 11.18
C GLY A 33 -13.38 9.29 9.93
N GLY A 34 -14.31 10.17 9.56
CA GLY A 34 -14.77 10.36 8.18
C GLY A 34 -15.51 9.19 7.52
N LEU A 35 -16.79 8.99 7.86
CA LEU A 35 -17.70 8.26 6.96
C LEU A 35 -17.94 9.11 5.70
N LEU A 36 -17.39 8.69 4.57
CA LEU A 36 -17.95 9.06 3.27
C LEU A 36 -18.51 7.79 2.63
N ALA A 37 -19.77 7.86 2.22
CA ALA A 37 -20.38 6.86 1.35
C ALA A 37 -19.57 6.88 0.04
N ILE A 38 -18.60 5.98 -0.08
CA ILE A 38 -17.68 5.92 -1.21
C ILE A 38 -18.49 5.55 -2.47
N GLY A 39 -18.96 6.57 -3.19
CA GLY A 39 -19.37 6.42 -4.58
C GLY A 39 -18.14 6.09 -5.43
N ALA A 40 -18.30 5.29 -6.48
CA ALA A 40 -17.21 4.81 -7.34
C ALA A 40 -16.63 5.90 -8.29
N GLY A 41 -16.24 7.05 -7.75
CA GLY A 41 -15.67 8.19 -8.47
C GLY A 41 -14.23 8.49 -8.07
N VAL A 42 -13.54 9.29 -8.91
CA VAL A 42 -12.13 9.70 -8.70
C VAL A 42 -11.92 10.36 -7.34
N ALA A 43 -12.87 11.20 -6.90
CA ALA A 43 -12.79 11.87 -5.60
C ALA A 43 -12.73 10.89 -4.41
N ALA A 44 -13.40 9.75 -4.50
CA ALA A 44 -13.36 8.75 -3.43
C ALA A 44 -12.03 7.99 -3.40
N VAL A 45 -11.42 7.74 -4.56
CA VAL A 45 -10.07 7.14 -4.63
C VAL A 45 -9.04 8.08 -4.01
N GLU A 46 -9.12 9.37 -4.31
CA GLU A 46 -8.19 10.37 -3.77
C GLU A 46 -8.33 10.49 -2.24
N GLN A 47 -9.56 10.54 -1.73
CA GLN A 47 -9.80 10.56 -0.29
C GLN A 47 -9.27 9.29 0.40
N MET A 48 -9.43 8.12 -0.21
CA MET A 48 -8.91 6.89 0.37
C MET A 48 -7.39 6.85 0.35
N LYS A 49 -6.76 7.43 -0.68
CA LYS A 49 -5.31 7.63 -0.73
C LYS A 49 -4.85 8.51 0.44
N GLU A 50 -5.50 9.66 0.64
CA GLU A 50 -5.20 10.55 1.78
C GLU A 50 -5.37 9.83 3.13
N GLN A 51 -6.44 9.04 3.28
CA GLN A 51 -6.69 8.26 4.50
C GLN A 51 -5.63 7.17 4.72
N ALA A 52 -5.22 6.48 3.65
CA ALA A 52 -4.17 5.47 3.71
C ALA A 52 -2.82 6.07 4.10
N GLU A 53 -2.44 7.19 3.49
CA GLU A 53 -1.20 7.91 3.78
C GLU A 53 -1.16 8.48 5.20
N LEU A 54 -2.28 9.06 5.67
CA LEU A 54 -2.40 9.54 7.05
C LEU A 54 -2.19 8.40 8.05
N THR A 55 -2.77 7.23 7.78
CA THR A 55 -2.68 6.10 8.69
C THR A 55 -1.29 5.48 8.69
N ALA A 56 -0.70 5.31 7.52
CA ALA A 56 0.70 4.88 7.39
C ALA A 56 1.64 5.83 8.15
N THR A 57 1.39 7.14 8.07
CA THR A 57 2.13 8.17 8.82
C THR A 57 1.96 8.00 10.33
N GLN A 58 0.72 7.81 10.82
CA GLN A 58 0.46 7.59 12.24
C GLN A 58 1.12 6.31 12.76
N TRP A 59 1.06 5.22 12.00
CA TRP A 59 1.73 3.97 12.35
C TRP A 59 3.25 4.17 12.41
N LEU A 60 3.84 4.84 11.41
CA LEU A 60 5.27 5.12 11.36
C LEU A 60 5.71 5.91 12.60
N LEU A 61 5.08 7.05 12.89
CA LEU A 61 5.42 7.87 14.05
C LEU A 61 5.23 7.15 15.40
N SER A 62 4.28 6.22 15.48
CA SER A 62 4.00 5.46 16.71
C SER A 62 5.02 4.35 16.97
N ASN A 63 5.60 3.76 15.92
CA ASN A 63 6.51 2.61 16.01
C ASN A 63 7.98 2.98 15.78
N HIS A 64 8.20 4.10 15.09
CA HIS A 64 9.50 4.62 14.69
C HIS A 64 9.60 6.11 15.03
N PRO A 65 9.65 6.47 16.33
CA PRO A 65 9.69 7.87 16.76
C PRO A 65 10.99 8.59 16.36
N GLU A 66 11.98 7.88 15.81
CA GLU A 66 13.21 8.44 15.26
C GLU A 66 13.02 9.24 13.95
N PHE A 67 11.89 9.10 13.25
CA PHE A 67 11.62 9.87 12.04
C PHE A 67 11.23 11.32 12.38
N GLU A 68 12.04 12.28 11.95
CA GLU A 68 11.80 13.71 12.21
C GLU A 68 11.26 14.48 10.99
N SER A 69 11.76 14.19 9.78
CA SER A 69 11.36 14.87 8.55
C SER A 69 11.39 13.92 7.36
N PHE A 70 10.21 13.57 6.84
CA PHE A 70 10.05 12.59 5.77
C PHE A 70 8.87 12.89 4.86
N SER A 71 8.97 12.45 3.61
CA SER A 71 7.84 12.31 2.68
C SER A 71 7.33 10.87 2.75
N LEU A 72 6.01 10.70 2.80
CA LEU A 72 5.34 9.41 2.68
C LEU A 72 4.34 9.49 1.52
N LYS A 73 4.44 8.57 0.56
CA LYS A 73 3.53 8.50 -0.59
C LYS A 73 3.15 7.07 -0.92
N THR A 74 1.87 6.82 -1.17
CA THR A 74 1.43 5.50 -1.62
C THR A 74 1.81 5.27 -3.09
N ILE A 75 2.16 4.02 -3.41
CA ILE A 75 2.36 3.54 -4.80
C ILE A 75 1.03 3.08 -5.40
N ASP A 76 0.20 2.42 -4.58
CA ASP A 76 -0.84 1.56 -5.12
C ASP A 76 -2.14 2.23 -5.58
N PHE A 77 -2.31 3.53 -5.33
CA PHE A 77 -3.57 4.25 -5.56
C PHE A 77 -3.55 5.07 -6.86
N ASP A 78 -2.37 5.37 -7.42
CA ASP A 78 -2.26 6.25 -8.58
C ASP A 78 -2.86 5.59 -9.84
N GLY A 79 -3.95 6.19 -10.35
CA GLY A 79 -4.61 5.77 -11.59
C GLY A 79 -5.41 4.45 -11.50
N LYS A 80 -5.58 3.87 -10.30
CA LYS A 80 -6.32 2.61 -10.10
C LYS A 80 -7.78 2.85 -9.73
N LYS A 81 -8.65 1.89 -10.07
CA LYS A 81 -10.05 1.91 -9.65
C LYS A 81 -10.18 1.36 -8.23
N LEU A 82 -11.16 1.83 -7.48
CA LEU A 82 -11.45 1.39 -6.12
C LEU A 82 -11.52 -0.14 -5.97
N LYS A 83 -12.19 -0.83 -6.89
CA LYS A 83 -12.28 -2.31 -6.86
C LYS A 83 -10.90 -2.98 -6.92
N ASP A 84 -9.98 -2.40 -7.70
CA ASP A 84 -8.63 -2.94 -7.90
C ASP A 84 -7.79 -2.67 -6.65
N ILE A 85 -8.06 -1.56 -5.94
CA ILE A 85 -7.44 -1.24 -4.65
C ILE A 85 -7.97 -2.18 -3.56
N SER A 86 -9.29 -2.36 -3.44
CA SER A 86 -9.90 -3.23 -2.41
C SER A 86 -9.50 -4.70 -2.51
N SER A 87 -9.03 -5.13 -3.68
CA SER A 87 -8.53 -6.48 -3.92
C SER A 87 -7.01 -6.61 -3.78
N ALA A 88 -6.29 -5.50 -3.60
CA ALA A 88 -4.87 -5.53 -3.30
C ALA A 88 -4.64 -6.18 -1.93
N SER A 89 -3.70 -7.12 -1.88
CA SER A 89 -3.25 -7.83 -0.68
C SER A 89 -2.03 -7.17 -0.01
N VAL A 90 -1.44 -6.18 -0.68
CA VAL A 90 -0.34 -5.36 -0.18
C VAL A 90 -0.57 -3.92 -0.61
N ILE A 91 -0.44 -2.99 0.32
CA ILE A 91 -0.34 -1.55 0.06
C ILE A 91 1.11 -1.13 0.32
N THR A 92 1.70 -0.40 -0.61
CA THR A 92 3.10 0.01 -0.54
C THR A 92 3.22 1.52 -0.42
N PHE A 93 4.00 1.97 0.56
CA PHE A 93 4.32 3.38 0.75
C PHE A 93 5.83 3.61 0.60
N LYS A 94 6.20 4.60 -0.21
CA LYS A 94 7.55 5.15 -0.29
C LYS A 94 7.74 6.14 0.84
N ILE A 95 8.79 5.96 1.62
CA ILE A 95 9.21 6.88 2.67
C ILE A 95 10.60 7.38 2.31
N GLN A 96 10.77 8.70 2.27
CA GLN A 96 12.07 9.31 2.03
C GLN A 96 12.30 10.50 2.95
N GLU A 97 13.39 10.46 3.71
CA GLU A 97 13.78 11.55 4.59
C GLU A 97 14.31 12.76 3.80
N PHE A 98 14.25 13.93 4.42
CA PHE A 98 14.76 15.18 3.85
C PHE A 98 15.21 16.16 4.95
N ILE A 99 16.02 17.14 4.57
CA ILE A 99 16.41 18.25 5.46
C ILE A 99 15.39 19.39 5.29
N PRO A 100 14.75 19.89 6.36
CA PRO A 100 13.77 20.98 6.25
C PRO A 100 14.38 22.28 5.73
N GLU A 101 13.94 22.74 4.55
CA GLU A 101 14.29 24.02 3.93
C GLU A 101 13.18 24.53 3.00
N ASP A 102 13.33 25.71 2.39
CA ASP A 102 12.38 26.17 1.37
C ASP A 102 12.52 25.33 0.10
N LYS A 103 11.45 24.59 -0.25
CA LYS A 103 11.42 23.59 -1.34
C LYS A 103 12.49 22.50 -1.16
N PRO A 104 12.35 21.66 -0.12
CA PRO A 104 13.36 20.66 0.20
C PRO A 104 13.47 19.61 -0.90
N GLU A 105 14.70 19.16 -1.15
CA GLU A 105 14.97 18.01 -2.00
C GLU A 105 14.86 16.71 -1.18
N LEU A 106 14.27 15.66 -1.77
CA LEU A 106 14.22 14.34 -1.16
C LEU A 106 15.56 13.63 -1.39
N ASN A 107 16.50 13.83 -0.47
CA ASN A 107 17.88 13.37 -0.57
C ASN A 107 18.33 12.49 0.61
N GLY A 108 17.44 12.24 1.56
CA GLY A 108 17.72 11.40 2.72
C GLY A 108 17.46 9.92 2.48
N ASP A 109 17.46 9.19 3.59
CA ASP A 109 17.27 7.76 3.67
C ASP A 109 15.92 7.33 3.07
N LYS A 110 15.97 6.25 2.28
CA LYS A 110 14.81 5.64 1.64
C LYS A 110 14.35 4.42 2.42
N ARG A 111 13.05 4.27 2.61
CA ARG A 111 12.39 3.09 3.20
C ARG A 111 11.10 2.78 2.47
N ILE A 112 10.65 1.53 2.57
CA ILE A 112 9.35 1.08 2.06
C ILE A 112 8.55 0.53 3.22
N LEU A 113 7.32 1.00 3.36
CA LEU A 113 6.36 0.43 4.30
C LEU A 113 5.35 -0.42 3.52
N LEU A 114 5.34 -1.72 3.82
CA LEU A 114 4.38 -2.68 3.29
C LEU A 114 3.26 -2.87 4.31
N GLY A 115 2.03 -2.55 3.92
CA GLY A 115 0.82 -2.92 4.65
C GLY A 115 0.22 -4.18 4.04
N PHE A 116 0.39 -5.33 4.70
CA PHE A 116 -0.25 -6.58 4.30
C PHE A 116 -1.69 -6.59 4.75
N THR A 117 -2.61 -6.73 3.79
CA THR A 117 -4.03 -6.53 4.04
C THR A 117 -4.78 -7.86 4.04
N SER A 118 -5.67 -8.02 5.03
CA SER A 118 -6.60 -9.15 5.07
C SER A 118 -7.95 -8.80 4.43
N TYR A 119 -8.79 -9.80 4.14
CA TYR A 119 -10.10 -9.59 3.54
C TYR A 119 -10.96 -8.57 4.29
N GLY A 120 -11.54 -7.62 3.55
CA GLY A 120 -12.36 -6.54 4.09
C GLY A 120 -11.55 -5.50 4.87
N TRP A 121 -10.29 -5.28 4.49
CA TRP A 121 -9.48 -4.13 4.92
C TRP A 121 -10.00 -2.81 4.34
N ILE A 122 -10.72 -2.85 3.22
CA ILE A 122 -11.57 -1.75 2.73
C ILE A 122 -13.03 -2.18 2.86
N ASN A 123 -13.87 -1.29 3.38
CA ASN A 123 -15.32 -1.41 3.37
C ASN A 123 -15.97 -0.05 3.07
N GLU A 124 -17.30 0.01 3.16
CA GLU A 124 -18.08 1.23 2.95
C GLU A 124 -17.76 2.37 3.94
N TYR A 125 -17.06 2.07 5.03
CA TYR A 125 -16.58 3.00 6.05
C TYR A 125 -15.12 3.42 5.84
N GLY A 126 -14.47 2.96 4.76
CA GLY A 126 -13.06 3.26 4.45
C GLY A 126 -12.12 2.11 4.80
N ILE A 127 -10.92 2.43 5.27
CA ILE A 127 -9.88 1.44 5.57
C ILE A 127 -9.99 0.97 7.04
N ASN A 128 -10.06 -0.34 7.25
CA ASN A 128 -9.93 -0.99 8.54
C ASN A 128 -8.46 -1.33 8.82
N PHE A 129 -7.83 -0.51 9.65
CA PHE A 129 -6.41 -0.58 9.96
C PHE A 129 -6.01 -1.74 10.88
N GLU A 130 -6.96 -2.30 11.65
CA GLU A 130 -6.70 -3.50 12.47
C GLU A 130 -6.43 -4.74 11.59
N LYS A 131 -6.77 -4.66 10.30
CA LYS A 131 -6.54 -5.69 9.31
C LYS A 131 -5.31 -5.44 8.43
N VAL A 132 -4.42 -4.55 8.87
CA VAL A 132 -3.17 -4.24 8.17
C VAL A 132 -1.99 -4.64 9.05
N ASP A 133 -1.20 -5.60 8.59
CA ASP A 133 0.07 -5.99 9.20
C ASP A 133 1.21 -5.24 8.52
N TRP A 134 1.95 -4.43 9.28
CA TRP A 134 2.89 -3.45 8.78
C TRP A 134 4.33 -3.94 8.84
N HIS A 135 5.05 -3.81 7.72
CA HIS A 135 6.45 -4.22 7.59
C HIS A 135 7.26 -3.11 6.95
N LEU A 136 8.11 -2.45 7.75
CA LEU A 136 9.05 -1.44 7.29
C LEU A 136 10.36 -2.12 6.84
N ILE A 137 10.80 -1.81 5.62
CA ILE A 137 12.04 -2.37 5.04
C ILE A 137 12.93 -1.26 4.47
N ASP A 138 14.25 -1.49 4.56
CA ASP A 138 15.28 -0.68 3.92
C ASP A 138 15.77 -1.32 2.61
N SER A 139 16.71 -0.66 1.93
CA SER A 139 17.28 -1.16 0.68
C SER A 139 18.03 -2.49 0.86
N LYS A 140 18.60 -2.73 2.05
CA LYS A 140 19.35 -3.95 2.37
C LYS A 140 18.39 -5.13 2.48
N GLU A 141 17.31 -4.97 3.23
CA GLU A 141 16.29 -6.00 3.41
C GLU A 141 15.57 -6.27 2.09
N TRP A 142 15.22 -5.23 1.33
CA TRP A 142 14.67 -5.41 -0.01
C TRP A 142 15.62 -6.20 -0.93
N MET A 143 16.91 -5.88 -0.94
CA MET A 143 17.90 -6.64 -1.71
C MET A 143 17.98 -8.10 -1.24
N ASN A 144 17.92 -8.38 0.07
CA ASN A 144 17.90 -9.75 0.60
C ASN A 144 16.67 -10.52 0.10
N MET A 145 15.48 -9.90 0.16
CA MET A 145 14.25 -10.48 -0.37
C MET A 145 14.36 -10.78 -1.86
N MET A 146 14.88 -9.83 -2.64
CA MET A 146 15.03 -10.00 -4.09
C MET A 146 16.06 -11.05 -4.48
N VAL A 147 17.13 -11.22 -3.69
CA VAL A 147 18.09 -12.31 -3.87
C VAL A 147 17.42 -13.66 -3.60
N ALA A 148 16.72 -13.80 -2.47
CA ALA A 148 16.01 -15.03 -2.12
C ALA A 148 14.93 -15.36 -3.16
N TYR A 149 14.21 -14.34 -3.63
CA TYR A 149 13.22 -14.48 -4.68
C TYR A 149 13.84 -14.93 -6.01
N SER A 150 14.96 -14.32 -6.43
CA SER A 150 15.67 -14.69 -7.66
C SER A 150 16.21 -16.12 -7.60
N LYS A 151 16.65 -16.58 -6.42
CA LYS A 151 17.07 -17.97 -6.21
C LYS A 151 15.93 -18.96 -6.36
N VAL A 152 14.72 -18.64 -5.88
CA VAL A 152 13.58 -19.55 -6.02
C VAL A 152 12.99 -19.51 -7.42
N SER A 153 13.04 -18.35 -8.09
CA SER A 153 12.47 -18.15 -9.42
C SER A 153 13.40 -18.51 -10.57
N SER A 154 14.69 -18.82 -10.32
CA SER A 154 15.66 -19.11 -11.39
C SER A 154 16.63 -20.26 -11.07
N GLY A 155 17.42 -20.65 -12.08
CA GLY A 155 18.54 -21.59 -11.92
C GLY A 155 19.76 -21.00 -11.21
N GLN A 156 19.84 -19.68 -11.05
CA GLN A 156 20.98 -19.01 -10.44
C GLN A 156 20.91 -19.11 -8.90
N LYS A 157 22.00 -19.54 -8.27
CA LYS A 157 22.09 -19.78 -6.83
C LYS A 157 23.19 -18.96 -6.13
N ASN A 158 24.11 -18.35 -6.88
CA ASN A 158 25.18 -17.54 -6.32
C ASN A 158 24.66 -16.17 -5.86
N ASP A 159 24.67 -15.91 -4.54
CA ASP A 159 24.21 -14.63 -3.97
C ASP A 159 24.94 -13.42 -4.55
N SER A 160 26.25 -13.49 -4.70
CA SER A 160 27.07 -12.35 -5.13
C SER A 160 26.73 -11.96 -6.56
N GLU A 161 26.63 -12.94 -7.45
CA GLU A 161 26.21 -12.72 -8.84
C GLU A 161 24.78 -12.15 -8.90
N ILE A 162 23.85 -12.70 -8.13
CA ILE A 162 22.47 -12.20 -8.11
C ILE A 162 22.42 -10.75 -7.64
N ARG A 163 23.15 -10.41 -6.57
CA ARG A 163 23.20 -9.04 -6.03
C ARG A 163 23.78 -8.06 -7.03
N GLU A 164 24.85 -8.43 -7.72
CA GLU A 164 25.48 -7.60 -8.75
C GLU A 164 24.50 -7.30 -9.88
N VAL A 165 23.86 -8.33 -10.44
CA VAL A 165 22.90 -8.18 -11.54
C VAL A 165 21.65 -7.42 -11.11
N LEU A 166 21.16 -7.59 -9.87
CA LEU A 166 20.05 -6.80 -9.36
C LEU A 166 20.42 -5.33 -9.21
N LYS A 167 21.62 -5.01 -8.71
CA LYS A 167 22.06 -3.62 -8.55
C LYS A 167 22.23 -2.88 -9.87
N GLU A 168 22.78 -3.54 -10.89
CA GLU A 168 23.10 -2.88 -12.16
C GLU A 168 22.06 -3.10 -13.27
N GLY A 169 21.19 -4.09 -13.09
CA GLY A 169 20.22 -4.52 -14.07
C GLY A 169 18.83 -3.94 -13.88
N LYS A 170 17.91 -4.36 -14.74
CA LYS A 170 16.48 -4.03 -14.66
C LYS A 170 15.66 -5.29 -14.48
N ILE A 171 14.76 -5.27 -13.51
CA ILE A 171 13.77 -6.33 -13.30
C ILE A 171 12.74 -6.28 -14.42
N VAL A 172 12.47 -7.41 -15.05
CA VAL A 172 11.46 -7.56 -16.11
C VAL A 172 10.60 -8.80 -15.87
N ASN A 173 9.55 -8.97 -16.67
CA ASN A 173 8.62 -10.11 -16.53
C ASN A 173 9.31 -11.49 -16.56
N ARG A 174 10.39 -11.61 -17.35
CA ARG A 174 11.09 -12.89 -17.57
C ARG A 174 12.34 -13.08 -16.70
N GLY A 175 12.61 -12.17 -15.76
CA GLY A 175 13.82 -12.25 -14.95
C GLY A 175 14.50 -10.90 -14.72
N VAL A 176 15.82 -10.92 -14.59
CA VAL A 176 16.64 -9.71 -14.44
C VAL A 176 17.51 -9.54 -15.68
N LYS A 177 17.34 -8.40 -16.34
CA LYS A 177 18.09 -8.01 -17.52
C LYS A 177 19.29 -7.18 -17.09
N GLY A 178 20.49 -7.69 -17.25
CA GLY A 178 21.72 -6.93 -17.07
C GLY A 178 22.17 -6.26 -18.38
N LYS A 179 23.41 -5.77 -18.39
CA LYS A 179 24.01 -5.07 -19.55
C LYS A 179 24.14 -5.98 -20.76
N ARG A 180 24.33 -7.30 -20.56
CA ARG A 180 24.57 -8.27 -21.64
C ARG A 180 23.31 -8.98 -22.11
N GLY A 181 22.14 -8.57 -21.62
CA GLY A 181 20.85 -9.21 -21.94
C GLY A 181 20.24 -9.89 -20.71
N MET A 182 19.66 -11.06 -20.91
CA MET A 182 19.00 -11.80 -19.82
C MET A 182 20.02 -12.58 -19.01
N GLU A 183 20.34 -12.09 -17.81
CA GLU A 183 21.38 -12.65 -16.96
C GLU A 183 20.81 -13.56 -15.86
N ILE A 184 19.60 -13.25 -15.37
CA ILE A 184 18.87 -14.14 -14.46
C ILE A 184 17.51 -14.44 -15.07
N PRO A 185 17.40 -15.47 -15.93
CA PRO A 185 16.11 -15.88 -16.49
C PRO A 185 15.26 -16.57 -15.43
N PHE A 186 14.04 -16.09 -15.24
CA PHE A 186 13.08 -16.77 -14.37
C PHE A 186 12.43 -17.96 -15.09
N PHE A 187 12.07 -18.98 -14.31
CA PHE A 187 11.39 -20.16 -14.81
C PHE A 187 10.04 -19.76 -15.42
N LYS A 188 9.74 -20.39 -16.55
CA LYS A 188 8.41 -20.37 -17.14
C LYS A 188 7.60 -21.50 -16.49
N LEU A 189 6.55 -21.14 -15.77
CA LEU A 189 5.71 -22.04 -15.00
C LEU A 189 4.30 -22.07 -15.60
N GLU A 190 3.58 -23.16 -15.39
CA GLU A 190 2.15 -23.20 -15.67
C GLU A 190 1.38 -22.51 -14.52
N GLY A 191 0.16 -22.03 -14.80
CA GLY A 191 -0.54 -21.08 -13.91
C GLY A 191 -0.88 -21.60 -12.51
N ASP A 192 -0.91 -22.92 -12.35
CA ASP A 192 -1.17 -23.65 -11.12
C ASP A 192 0.10 -24.09 -10.38
N MET A 193 1.29 -23.74 -10.90
CA MET A 193 2.57 -24.09 -10.30
C MET A 193 3.13 -22.97 -9.42
N TYR A 194 3.74 -23.37 -8.31
CA TYR A 194 4.36 -22.47 -7.34
C TYR A 194 5.73 -22.99 -6.92
N LEU A 195 6.70 -22.09 -6.85
CA LEU A 195 7.98 -22.37 -6.21
C LEU A 195 8.05 -21.60 -4.90
N VAL A 196 8.49 -22.25 -3.83
CA VAL A 196 8.46 -21.70 -2.48
C VAL A 196 9.84 -21.80 -1.85
N THR A 197 10.27 -20.74 -1.18
CA THR A 197 11.44 -20.76 -0.30
C THR A 197 11.08 -20.22 1.06
N ASP A 198 11.61 -20.86 2.11
CA ASP A 198 11.58 -20.26 3.44
C ASP A 198 12.52 -19.05 3.45
N TYR A 199 12.05 -17.91 3.95
CA TYR A 199 12.82 -16.67 3.97
C TYR A 199 13.14 -16.23 5.39
N SER A 200 12.14 -16.22 6.26
CA SER A 200 12.32 -15.88 7.67
C SER A 200 11.36 -16.68 8.55
N PRO A 201 11.51 -16.67 9.88
CA PRO A 201 10.54 -17.26 10.79
C PRO A 201 9.11 -16.72 10.62
N LYS A 202 8.95 -15.54 10.01
CA LYS A 202 7.64 -14.90 9.80
C LYS A 202 7.06 -15.16 8.41
N MET A 203 7.88 -15.40 7.38
CA MET A 203 7.37 -15.47 6.01
C MET A 203 8.11 -16.45 5.09
N LYS A 204 7.40 -16.92 4.06
CA LYS A 204 7.98 -17.61 2.90
C LYS A 204 7.81 -16.74 1.66
N LEU A 205 8.75 -16.83 0.72
CA LEU A 205 8.59 -16.22 -0.59
C LEU A 205 8.06 -17.26 -1.58
N VAL A 206 7.12 -16.84 -2.41
CA VAL A 206 6.42 -17.67 -3.37
C VAL A 206 6.58 -17.05 -4.75
N TYR A 207 7.09 -17.83 -5.69
CA TYR A 207 7.13 -17.47 -7.09
C TYR A 207 5.98 -18.14 -7.86
N ASN A 208 5.18 -17.29 -8.48
CA ASN A 208 4.25 -17.58 -9.56
C ASN A 208 4.47 -16.46 -10.59
N GLU A 209 4.61 -16.78 -11.88
CA GLU A 209 5.25 -15.98 -12.95
C GLU A 209 5.07 -14.45 -12.89
N ARG A 210 3.94 -13.97 -12.38
CA ARG A 210 3.50 -12.57 -12.45
C ARG A 210 3.69 -11.75 -11.17
N SER A 211 4.09 -12.36 -10.05
CA SER A 211 4.10 -11.67 -8.76
C SER A 211 5.14 -12.24 -7.79
N LEU A 212 5.62 -11.39 -6.89
CA LEU A 212 6.30 -11.81 -5.67
C LEU A 212 5.21 -12.13 -4.64
N GLY A 213 4.99 -13.42 -4.39
CA GLY A 213 4.13 -13.86 -3.30
C GLY A 213 4.90 -13.87 -1.98
N ILE A 214 4.24 -13.45 -0.91
CA ILE A 214 4.74 -13.48 0.46
C ILE A 214 3.69 -14.23 1.27
N PHE A 215 4.04 -15.42 1.76
CA PHE A 215 3.18 -16.19 2.65
C PHE A 215 3.51 -15.84 4.10
N LEU A 216 2.57 -15.24 4.82
CA LEU A 216 2.70 -14.85 6.22
C LEU A 216 2.39 -16.06 7.10
N LYS A 217 3.40 -16.58 7.81
CA LYS A 217 3.25 -17.81 8.60
C LYS A 217 2.33 -17.62 9.81
N ASN A 218 2.21 -16.40 10.32
CA ASN A 218 1.39 -16.10 11.49
C ASN A 218 -0.11 -16.12 11.16
N THR A 219 -0.50 -15.55 10.01
CA THR A 219 -1.91 -15.45 9.60
C THR A 219 -2.32 -16.53 8.61
N ASN A 220 -1.34 -17.21 8.00
CA ASN A 220 -1.51 -18.13 6.87
C ASN A 220 -2.05 -17.46 5.59
N ASP A 221 -1.85 -16.15 5.46
CA ASP A 221 -2.23 -15.41 4.26
C ASP A 221 -1.12 -15.42 3.21
N LEU A 222 -1.52 -15.56 1.95
CA LEU A 222 -0.64 -15.30 0.80
C LEU A 222 -0.96 -13.91 0.25
N VAL A 223 -0.02 -12.98 0.42
CA VAL A 223 -0.09 -11.65 -0.18
C VAL A 223 0.81 -11.58 -1.40
N GLN A 224 0.51 -10.70 -2.36
CA GLN A 224 1.21 -10.64 -3.63
C GLN A 224 1.54 -9.20 -4.02
N ILE A 225 2.82 -8.95 -4.29
CA ILE A 225 3.29 -7.72 -4.92
C ILE A 225 3.33 -7.96 -6.43
N SER A 226 2.60 -7.13 -7.17
CA SER A 226 2.59 -7.19 -8.63
C SER A 226 3.99 -6.92 -9.20
N ARG A 227 4.26 -7.41 -10.42
CA ARG A 227 5.54 -7.12 -11.09
C ARG A 227 5.85 -5.63 -11.18
N GLY A 228 4.85 -4.80 -11.48
CA GLY A 228 5.01 -3.35 -11.53
C GLY A 228 5.45 -2.79 -10.17
N GLY A 229 4.81 -3.22 -9.09
CA GLY A 229 5.21 -2.83 -7.72
C GLY A 229 6.64 -3.28 -7.38
N ILE A 230 7.05 -4.50 -7.77
CA ILE A 230 8.44 -4.95 -7.56
C ILE A 230 9.43 -4.03 -8.29
N ILE A 231 9.15 -3.70 -9.55
CA ILE A 231 10.01 -2.81 -10.35
C ILE A 231 10.08 -1.44 -9.67
N GLU A 232 8.93 -0.87 -9.33
CA GLU A 232 8.86 0.47 -8.75
C GLU A 232 9.54 0.57 -7.37
N ILE A 233 9.41 -0.45 -6.52
CA ILE A 233 10.14 -0.53 -5.25
C ILE A 233 11.65 -0.61 -5.51
N HIS A 234 12.06 -1.41 -6.48
CA HIS A 234 13.47 -1.60 -6.79
C HIS A 234 14.11 -0.35 -7.37
N GLU A 235 13.43 0.31 -8.30
CA GLU A 235 13.84 1.60 -8.88
C GLU A 235 13.89 2.68 -7.81
N PHE A 236 12.89 2.74 -6.91
CA PHE A 236 12.92 3.68 -5.79
C PHE A 236 14.19 3.55 -4.95
N PHE A 237 14.63 2.33 -4.64
CA PHE A 237 15.85 2.13 -3.85
C PHE A 237 17.16 2.35 -4.62
N PHE A 238 17.23 2.01 -5.90
CA PHE A 238 18.52 1.86 -6.61
C PHE A 238 18.69 2.68 -7.88
N GLU A 239 17.63 3.25 -8.46
CA GLU A 239 17.80 4.23 -9.54
C GLU A 239 18.04 5.63 -8.94
N GLU A 240 19.04 6.33 -9.47
CA GLU A 240 19.30 7.73 -9.13
C GLU A 240 18.17 8.60 -9.72
N THR A 241 17.52 9.38 -8.85
CA THR A 241 16.51 10.40 -9.20
C THR A 241 17.15 11.72 -9.55
#